data_AF-A0A6M0EZF5-F1
#
_entry.id   AF-A0A6M0EZF5-F1
#
_cell.length_a   1.000
_cell.length_b   1.000
_cell.length_c   1.000
_cell.angle_alpha   90.00
_cell.angle_beta   90.00
_cell.angle_gamma   90.00
#
_symmetry.space_group_name_H-M   'P 1'
#
loop_
_entity.id
_entity.type
_entity.pdbx_description
1 polymer ?
#
loop_
_entity_poly.entity_id
_entity_poly.type
_entity_poly.pdbx_seq_one_letter_code
_entity_poly.pdbx_strand_id
1 'polypeptide(L)'
;MNKISTPLKDVFSGILRKIIATAMIFLLAMTMQIVSPRQAYAAGVGLTIRIGDVDGFGYGDGAGYTAAYGKPVNLDGQGTLTLRDFLPDLNGDGQVSVNSGDDFDNRSTEETAGSLTTTTGTWFLDTGSTGSDYTDYSLVEGSTYDPAVNPPGFKFNFKVAKDKLLDGTNTELYLNVMVGDYDTENNNNEFRIPVTLKTADGSTSNEKMVTSAKGDKDGRIRSASLDLTFDQVFVDGDTNGEAGYWLGSLEADFPMPEDQYTAFDFAEISTEDIAIDLKENNANIYGMKWEDINENGIADTFIIGDPPDVVFVIDASGSTTNSFVGSTIGDINGDGKSDRILDAEIAGFIALNQQLIEQGFGDIAQVTIIKLTDVATQIDMDPVASGVQIDTFPTADKDYNGILDVDQVLKDLRDGGGTKYEPSLQLAESNFQSLNTAQGDGNLIFLSDGDPADNGAYGDEAQSLRDDGINVSAFGAGTGAKLPPLQVIDPGAEIFESTDDLLNVFSGLDTPCNGTEPGYPGVTIYLDSNNNGSLDAGEPSTVTDAKGFYQFEDLAAGTYVVREVVDPSFTQTAPTGGSFTVTLAQDQTVTNKDFGNAKVGGSTCD
;
A
#
# COMPACT_ATOMS: atom_id res chain seq x y z
N MET A 1 -6.72 -53.38 -34.16
CA MET A 1 -5.92 -54.06 -33.10
C MET A 1 -6.88 -54.86 -32.23
N ASN A 2 -6.99 -56.15 -32.53
CA ASN A 2 -7.78 -57.13 -31.81
C ASN A 2 -6.92 -57.79 -30.72
N LYS A 3 -7.56 -58.20 -29.62
CA LYS A 3 -7.04 -58.96 -28.45
C LYS A 3 -6.41 -58.12 -27.34
N ILE A 4 -7.28 -57.46 -26.56
CA ILE A 4 -7.04 -57.26 -25.13
C ILE A 4 -8.27 -57.85 -24.43
N SER A 5 -8.03 -58.78 -23.50
CA SER A 5 -9.08 -59.51 -22.79
C SER A 5 -9.93 -58.57 -21.93
N THR A 6 -11.22 -58.88 -21.80
CA THR A 6 -12.23 -58.13 -21.06
C THR A 6 -11.80 -57.66 -19.65
N PRO A 7 -10.99 -58.41 -18.87
CA PRO A 7 -10.52 -57.95 -17.57
C PRO A 7 -9.61 -56.70 -17.64
N LEU A 8 -8.83 -56.53 -18.72
CA LEU A 8 -7.93 -55.37 -18.83
C LEU A 8 -8.70 -54.08 -19.11
N LYS A 9 -9.82 -54.15 -19.85
CA LYS A 9 -10.68 -52.97 -20.09
C LYS A 9 -11.36 -52.47 -18.82
N ASP A 10 -11.74 -53.37 -17.92
CA ASP A 10 -12.34 -53.01 -16.63
C ASP A 10 -11.29 -52.44 -15.65
N VAL A 11 -10.05 -52.94 -15.70
CA VAL A 11 -8.93 -52.36 -14.94
C VAL A 11 -8.57 -50.96 -15.45
N PHE A 12 -8.50 -50.75 -16.77
CA PHE A 12 -8.26 -49.42 -17.34
C PHE A 12 -9.43 -48.45 -17.10
N SER A 13 -10.68 -48.92 -17.13
CA SER A 13 -11.87 -48.13 -16.77
C SER A 13 -11.86 -47.75 -15.29
N GLY A 14 -11.47 -48.65 -14.39
CA GLY A 14 -11.36 -48.40 -12.95
C GLY A 14 -10.23 -47.44 -12.58
N ILE A 15 -9.07 -47.55 -13.24
CA ILE A 15 -7.94 -46.64 -13.05
C ILE A 15 -8.26 -45.26 -13.65
N LEU A 16 -8.86 -45.18 -14.83
CA LEU A 16 -9.27 -43.91 -15.43
C LEU A 16 -10.37 -43.22 -14.60
N ARG A 17 -11.32 -43.96 -14.02
CA ARG A 17 -12.30 -43.41 -13.08
C ARG A 17 -11.68 -42.94 -11.77
N LYS A 18 -10.65 -43.62 -11.26
CA LYS A 18 -9.90 -43.15 -10.08
C LYS A 18 -9.03 -41.94 -10.38
N ILE A 19 -8.39 -41.87 -11.56
CA ILE A 19 -7.63 -40.70 -11.99
C ILE A 19 -8.57 -39.52 -12.24
N ILE A 20 -9.75 -39.72 -12.84
CA ILE A 20 -10.76 -38.66 -12.99
C ILE A 20 -11.37 -38.26 -11.64
N ALA A 21 -11.58 -39.19 -10.70
CA ALA A 21 -12.08 -38.86 -9.36
C ALA A 21 -11.02 -38.13 -8.51
N THR A 22 -9.75 -38.53 -8.59
CA THR A 22 -8.64 -37.84 -7.92
C THR A 22 -8.31 -36.51 -8.59
N ALA A 23 -8.41 -36.42 -9.92
CA ALA A 23 -8.27 -35.15 -10.65
C ALA A 23 -9.48 -34.23 -10.43
N MET A 24 -10.70 -34.75 -10.25
CA MET A 24 -11.85 -33.93 -9.84
C MET A 24 -11.76 -33.52 -8.37
N ILE A 25 -11.21 -34.34 -7.46
CA ILE A 25 -10.95 -33.93 -6.08
C ILE A 25 -9.82 -32.88 -6.02
N PHE A 26 -8.82 -32.95 -6.91
CA PHE A 26 -7.80 -31.91 -7.07
C PHE A 26 -8.32 -30.66 -7.80
N LEU A 27 -9.27 -30.78 -8.75
CA LEU A 27 -9.91 -29.64 -9.41
C LEU A 27 -10.93 -28.94 -8.50
N LEU A 28 -11.60 -29.67 -7.61
CA LEU A 28 -12.51 -29.11 -6.61
C LEU A 28 -11.76 -28.39 -5.47
N ALA A 29 -10.46 -28.68 -5.28
CA ALA A 29 -9.59 -27.99 -4.33
C ALA A 29 -8.91 -26.74 -4.94
N MET A 30 -9.11 -26.46 -6.24
CA MET A 30 -8.46 -25.34 -6.94
C MET A 30 -9.45 -24.33 -7.52
N THR A 31 -10.75 -24.47 -7.24
CA THR A 31 -11.64 -23.32 -7.09
C THR A 31 -11.55 -22.89 -5.63
N MET A 32 -10.46 -22.21 -5.28
CA MET A 32 -10.56 -21.14 -4.30
C MET A 32 -11.51 -20.13 -4.96
N GLN A 33 -12.81 -20.33 -4.76
CA GLN A 33 -13.73 -19.21 -4.84
C GLN A 33 -13.13 -18.22 -3.86
N ILE A 34 -12.62 -17.11 -4.39
CA ILE A 34 -12.68 -15.84 -3.71
C ILE A 34 -14.13 -15.79 -3.23
N VAL A 35 -14.33 -16.08 -1.95
CA VAL A 35 -15.61 -15.91 -1.30
C VAL A 35 -15.78 -14.41 -1.34
N SER A 36 -16.54 -13.91 -2.34
CA SER A 36 -17.05 -12.54 -2.32
C SER A 36 -17.66 -12.35 -0.93
N PRO A 37 -17.37 -11.29 -0.17
CA PRO A 37 -17.76 -11.27 1.25
C PRO A 37 -19.28 -11.22 1.48
N ARG A 38 -20.07 -11.09 0.39
CA ARG A 38 -21.49 -11.50 0.32
C ARG A 38 -21.76 -12.94 0.81
N GLN A 39 -20.76 -13.80 0.89
CA GLN A 39 -20.84 -15.18 1.39
C GLN A 39 -20.10 -15.39 2.73
N ALA A 40 -19.39 -14.40 3.26
CA ALA A 40 -18.89 -14.44 4.65
C ALA A 40 -20.03 -14.15 5.65
N TYR A 41 -21.04 -13.38 5.24
CA TYR A 41 -22.26 -13.13 6.03
C TYR A 41 -23.49 -13.92 5.57
N ALA A 42 -23.33 -14.82 4.59
CA ALA A 42 -24.35 -15.80 4.27
C ALA A 42 -24.13 -17.05 5.13
N ALA A 43 -24.75 -17.07 6.31
CA ALA A 43 -25.00 -18.24 7.15
C ALA A 43 -24.09 -19.43 6.82
N GLY A 44 -22.93 -19.49 7.48
CA GLY A 44 -22.16 -20.72 7.64
C GLY A 44 -23.11 -21.87 7.97
N VAL A 45 -22.75 -23.07 7.53
CA VAL A 45 -23.62 -24.24 7.59
C VAL A 45 -23.91 -24.61 9.05
N GLY A 46 -24.94 -24.00 9.62
CA GLY A 46 -25.50 -24.26 10.93
C GLY A 46 -25.03 -23.30 12.03
N LEU A 47 -26.01 -22.78 12.77
CA LEU A 47 -25.96 -22.37 14.19
C LEU A 47 -25.88 -20.86 14.51
N THR A 48 -26.79 -20.03 13.99
CA THR A 48 -26.95 -18.65 14.50
C THR A 48 -28.40 -18.32 14.86
N ILE A 49 -28.60 -17.57 15.94
CA ILE A 49 -29.83 -16.82 16.21
C ILE A 49 -29.47 -15.33 16.31
N ARG A 50 -30.09 -14.52 15.45
CA ARG A 50 -29.79 -13.10 15.30
C ARG A 50 -31.04 -12.25 15.59
N ILE A 51 -30.85 -11.16 16.32
CA ILE A 51 -31.84 -10.13 16.59
C ILE A 51 -31.32 -8.85 15.93
N GLY A 52 -32.07 -8.31 14.98
CA GLY A 52 -31.64 -7.23 14.09
C GLY A 52 -31.89 -7.58 12.63
N ASP A 53 -31.45 -6.71 11.71
CA ASP A 53 -31.63 -6.92 10.28
C ASP A 53 -30.37 -7.47 9.58
N VAL A 54 -30.49 -7.71 8.27
CA VAL A 54 -29.36 -8.12 7.40
C VAL A 54 -29.27 -7.16 6.21
N ASP A 55 -29.89 -5.99 6.32
CA ASP A 55 -29.92 -4.96 5.30
C ASP A 55 -28.95 -3.80 5.57
N GLY A 56 -28.27 -3.84 6.72
CA GLY A 56 -27.21 -2.94 7.14
C GLY A 56 -27.80 -1.88 8.05
N PHE A 57 -27.19 -0.68 8.10
CA PHE A 57 -27.77 0.44 8.88
C PHE A 57 -28.98 1.10 8.19
N GLY A 58 -29.79 0.32 7.45
CA GLY A 58 -30.97 0.74 6.71
C GLY A 58 -30.70 1.61 5.47
N TYR A 59 -29.44 1.80 5.07
CA TYR A 59 -29.05 2.61 3.89
C TYR A 59 -28.79 1.80 2.63
N GLY A 60 -29.01 0.48 2.66
CA GLY A 60 -28.62 -0.40 1.56
C GLY A 60 -27.13 -0.25 1.25
N ASP A 61 -26.76 -0.02 -0.01
CA ASP A 61 -25.36 0.09 -0.45
C ASP A 61 -24.71 1.47 -0.19
N GLY A 62 -25.42 2.40 0.46
CA GLY A 62 -24.94 3.76 0.71
C GLY A 62 -24.92 4.66 -0.54
N ALA A 63 -25.54 4.27 -1.65
CA ALA A 63 -25.54 5.07 -2.87
C ALA A 63 -26.15 6.46 -2.67
N GLY A 64 -25.41 7.49 -3.08
CA GLY A 64 -25.83 8.90 -2.98
C GLY A 64 -25.43 9.59 -1.68
N TYR A 65 -24.79 8.88 -0.77
CA TYR A 65 -24.22 9.42 0.45
C TYR A 65 -22.70 9.54 0.37
N THR A 66 -22.13 10.40 1.20
CA THR A 66 -20.68 10.55 1.38
C THR A 66 -20.38 10.30 2.84
N ALA A 67 -19.22 9.72 3.15
CA ALA A 67 -18.75 9.59 4.52
C ALA A 67 -17.96 10.84 4.95
N ALA A 68 -17.54 10.87 6.22
CA ALA A 68 -16.63 11.89 6.72
C ALA A 68 -15.42 12.10 5.79
N TYR A 69 -14.90 13.34 5.76
CA TYR A 69 -13.73 13.71 4.95
C TYR A 69 -13.88 13.44 3.43
N GLY A 70 -15.10 13.27 2.91
CA GLY A 70 -15.36 13.07 1.49
C GLY A 70 -15.07 11.66 0.97
N LYS A 71 -14.96 10.66 1.86
CA LYS A 71 -14.72 9.26 1.49
C LYS A 71 -16.01 8.60 0.95
N PRO A 72 -15.92 7.55 0.12
CA PRO A 72 -17.07 6.72 -0.21
C PRO A 72 -17.61 6.01 1.03
N VAL A 73 -18.93 5.89 1.16
CA VAL A 73 -19.60 5.19 2.27
C VAL A 73 -19.34 3.68 2.19
N ASN A 74 -19.48 3.11 1.00
CA ASN A 74 -19.29 1.69 0.71
C ASN A 74 -17.93 1.46 0.04
N LEU A 75 -16.96 0.96 0.82
CA LEU A 75 -15.60 0.74 0.36
C LEU A 75 -15.41 -0.59 -0.36
N ASP A 76 -16.18 -1.60 0.02
CA ASP A 76 -15.98 -2.96 -0.46
C ASP A 76 -16.92 -3.36 -1.62
N GLY A 77 -17.82 -2.46 -2.01
CA GLY A 77 -18.73 -2.63 -3.13
C GLY A 77 -19.82 -3.67 -2.89
N GLN A 78 -20.00 -4.14 -1.66
CA GLN A 78 -21.08 -5.06 -1.31
C GLN A 78 -22.35 -4.27 -1.15
N GLY A 79 -23.43 -4.72 -1.78
CA GLY A 79 -24.67 -3.93 -1.91
C GLY A 79 -25.45 -3.61 -0.62
N THR A 80 -24.81 -3.67 0.55
CA THR A 80 -25.26 -3.29 1.89
C THR A 80 -24.06 -2.74 2.66
N LEU A 81 -24.25 -1.77 3.57
CA LEU A 81 -23.17 -1.30 4.44
C LEU A 81 -22.81 -2.40 5.45
N THR A 82 -21.55 -2.81 5.46
CA THR A 82 -21.05 -3.90 6.31
C THR A 82 -19.73 -3.50 6.99
N LEU A 83 -19.02 -4.48 7.56
CA LEU A 83 -17.77 -4.21 8.27
C LEU A 83 -16.80 -3.49 7.33
N ARG A 84 -16.13 -2.46 7.83
CA ARG A 84 -15.16 -1.58 7.12
C ARG A 84 -15.79 -0.41 6.37
N ASP A 85 -17.07 -0.49 6.03
CA ASP A 85 -17.78 0.63 5.43
C ASP A 85 -17.93 1.76 6.46
N PHE A 86 -18.21 2.95 5.95
CA PHE A 86 -18.48 4.11 6.76
C PHE A 86 -19.98 4.30 6.94
N LEU A 87 -20.37 4.84 8.08
CA LEU A 87 -21.69 5.41 8.23
C LEU A 87 -21.80 6.71 7.39
N PRO A 88 -22.99 7.01 6.81
CA PRO A 88 -23.22 8.21 6.01
C PRO A 88 -23.16 9.55 6.77
N ASP A 89 -22.32 10.50 6.34
CA ASP A 89 -22.40 11.91 6.76
C ASP A 89 -23.72 12.51 6.20
N LEU A 90 -24.72 12.68 7.08
CA LEU A 90 -26.10 13.00 6.69
C LEU A 90 -26.27 14.48 6.39
N ASN A 91 -25.49 15.33 7.05
CA ASN A 91 -25.59 16.77 6.91
C ASN A 91 -24.56 17.35 5.90
N GLY A 92 -23.55 16.56 5.52
CA GLY A 92 -22.51 16.88 4.54
C GLY A 92 -21.47 17.90 5.04
N ASP A 93 -21.33 18.07 6.36
CA ASP A 93 -20.39 19.02 6.96
C ASP A 93 -18.99 18.42 7.21
N GLY A 94 -18.82 17.13 6.93
CA GLY A 94 -17.58 16.38 7.08
C GLY A 94 -17.21 16.11 8.54
N GLN A 95 -18.08 16.43 9.50
CA GLN A 95 -17.93 16.13 10.91
C GLN A 95 -18.76 14.90 11.24
N VAL A 96 -18.17 14.01 12.03
CA VAL A 96 -18.83 12.81 12.53
C VAL A 96 -18.65 12.75 14.04
N SER A 97 -18.83 13.87 14.72
CA SER A 97 -18.63 13.94 16.17
C SER A 97 -19.96 14.16 16.87
N VAL A 98 -20.03 13.85 18.16
CA VAL A 98 -21.16 14.23 19.02
C VAL A 98 -21.63 15.66 18.73
N ASN A 99 -22.93 15.82 18.48
CA ASN A 99 -23.59 17.09 18.13
C ASN A 99 -23.23 17.67 16.75
N SER A 100 -22.66 16.89 15.81
CA SER A 100 -22.55 17.29 14.40
C SER A 100 -23.92 17.34 13.73
N GLY A 101 -24.89 16.55 14.19
CA GLY A 101 -26.23 16.48 13.60
C GLY A 101 -26.43 15.29 12.65
N ASP A 102 -25.55 14.29 12.75
CA ASP A 102 -25.61 13.01 12.03
C ASP A 102 -26.25 11.89 12.87
N ASP A 103 -27.10 12.24 13.84
CA ASP A 103 -27.87 11.27 14.61
C ASP A 103 -28.82 10.50 13.67
N PHE A 104 -28.79 9.17 13.71
CA PHE A 104 -29.54 8.33 12.80
C PHE A 104 -30.52 7.41 13.55
N ASP A 105 -31.78 7.49 13.15
CA ASP A 105 -32.86 6.57 13.50
C ASP A 105 -33.48 6.09 12.20
N ASN A 106 -32.87 5.07 11.60
CA ASN A 106 -33.27 4.54 10.30
C ASN A 106 -34.08 3.24 10.39
N ARG A 107 -34.57 2.94 11.59
CA ARG A 107 -35.39 1.77 11.87
C ARG A 107 -36.59 1.66 10.93
N SER A 108 -36.75 0.47 10.38
CA SER A 108 -37.98 -0.01 9.76
C SER A 108 -39.15 -0.07 10.76
N THR A 109 -40.36 -0.27 10.23
CA THR A 109 -41.57 -0.40 11.06
C THR A 109 -41.52 -1.67 11.91
N GLU A 110 -40.90 -2.72 11.39
CA GLU A 110 -40.70 -4.00 12.04
C GLU A 110 -39.69 -3.93 13.19
N GLU A 111 -38.61 -3.13 13.04
CA GLU A 111 -37.62 -2.88 14.09
C GLU A 111 -38.24 -2.07 15.22
N THR A 112 -38.92 -0.97 14.88
CA THR A 112 -39.65 -0.16 15.87
C THR A 112 -40.68 -0.98 16.66
N ALA A 113 -41.25 -2.02 16.05
CA ALA A 113 -42.19 -2.93 16.69
C ALA A 113 -41.53 -4.06 17.51
N GLY A 114 -40.19 -4.12 17.57
CA GLY A 114 -39.43 -5.18 18.24
C GLY A 114 -39.72 -6.58 17.70
N SER A 115 -40.12 -6.67 16.43
CA SER A 115 -40.66 -7.88 15.81
C SER A 115 -39.69 -8.57 14.86
N LEU A 116 -38.50 -8.00 14.65
CA LEU A 116 -37.44 -8.58 13.84
C LEU A 116 -36.58 -9.51 14.68
N THR A 117 -36.76 -10.81 14.43
CA THR A 117 -35.83 -11.85 14.84
C THR A 117 -35.56 -12.73 13.63
N THR A 118 -34.29 -12.80 13.23
CA THR A 118 -33.85 -13.64 12.11
C THR A 118 -33.15 -14.86 12.66
N THR A 119 -33.76 -16.03 12.48
CA THR A 119 -33.06 -17.30 12.76
C THR A 119 -32.35 -17.74 11.49
N THR A 120 -31.07 -17.39 11.36
CA THR A 120 -30.18 -17.82 10.29
C THR A 120 -29.63 -19.21 10.60
N GLY A 121 -30.47 -20.22 10.38
CA GLY A 121 -30.11 -21.63 10.57
C GLY A 121 -31.30 -22.49 10.93
N THR A 122 -31.38 -23.72 10.40
CA THR A 122 -32.58 -24.58 10.54
C THR A 122 -32.75 -25.22 11.92
N TRP A 123 -31.87 -24.98 12.89
CA TRP A 123 -31.79 -25.76 14.14
C TRP A 123 -32.14 -24.98 15.41
N PHE A 124 -31.90 -23.67 15.42
CA PHE A 124 -32.39 -22.80 16.48
C PHE A 124 -33.86 -22.52 16.22
N LEU A 125 -34.65 -22.50 17.28
CA LEU A 125 -36.03 -22.07 17.23
C LEU A 125 -36.20 -20.93 18.23
N ASP A 126 -36.51 -19.74 17.73
CA ASP A 126 -36.86 -18.59 18.56
C ASP A 126 -38.13 -18.89 19.37
N THR A 127 -38.08 -18.62 20.67
CA THR A 127 -39.18 -18.82 21.62
C THR A 127 -39.64 -17.52 22.29
N GLY A 128 -39.10 -16.37 21.87
CA GLY A 128 -39.53 -15.06 22.36
C GLY A 128 -38.37 -14.08 22.54
N SER A 129 -37.44 -14.04 21.59
CA SER A 129 -36.34 -13.08 21.59
C SER A 129 -36.86 -11.66 21.31
N THR A 130 -36.22 -10.63 21.88
CA THR A 130 -36.62 -9.21 21.77
C THR A 130 -35.40 -8.29 21.75
N GLY A 131 -35.54 -7.06 21.26
CA GLY A 131 -34.47 -6.03 21.28
C GLY A 131 -34.18 -5.38 19.93
N SER A 132 -34.88 -5.76 18.85
CA SER A 132 -34.74 -5.14 17.53
C SER A 132 -35.28 -3.70 17.44
N ASP A 133 -35.88 -3.17 18.50
CA ASP A 133 -36.20 -1.75 18.61
C ASP A 133 -34.97 -0.88 18.87
N TYR A 134 -33.81 -1.48 19.13
CA TYR A 134 -32.53 -0.79 19.31
C TYR A 134 -31.59 -0.88 18.11
N THR A 135 -31.96 -1.61 17.06
CA THR A 135 -31.17 -1.64 15.84
C THR A 135 -31.37 -0.35 15.06
N ASP A 136 -30.40 0.08 14.26
CA ASP A 136 -30.43 1.28 13.42
C ASP A 136 -30.81 2.57 14.13
N TYR A 137 -30.53 2.63 15.42
CA TYR A 137 -30.92 3.71 16.31
C TYR A 137 -29.75 4.17 17.16
N SER A 138 -29.21 5.37 16.85
CA SER A 138 -28.31 6.10 17.73
C SER A 138 -29.11 7.05 18.65
N LEU A 139 -28.61 7.29 19.88
CA LEU A 139 -29.34 8.10 20.86
C LEU A 139 -29.05 9.59 20.68
N VAL A 140 -30.09 10.42 20.60
CA VAL A 140 -30.01 11.87 20.33
C VAL A 140 -29.79 12.71 21.61
N GLU A 141 -28.99 13.79 21.52
CA GLU A 141 -28.90 14.83 22.56
C GLU A 141 -30.27 15.54 22.76
N GLY A 142 -30.80 15.49 23.99
CA GLY A 142 -32.07 16.12 24.35
C GLY A 142 -33.26 15.18 24.52
N SER A 143 -33.08 13.88 24.28
CA SER A 143 -33.99 12.86 24.81
C SER A 143 -33.85 12.77 26.34
N THR A 144 -34.91 12.39 27.07
CA THR A 144 -34.80 12.08 28.53
C THR A 144 -34.15 10.72 28.79
N TYR A 145 -33.53 10.12 27.76
CA TYR A 145 -33.03 8.77 27.75
C TYR A 145 -31.52 8.81 27.90
N ASP A 146 -31.04 8.34 29.05
CA ASP A 146 -29.61 8.23 29.36
C ASP A 146 -29.22 6.76 29.18
N PRO A 147 -28.34 6.40 28.21
CA PRO A 147 -27.89 5.01 28.01
C PRO A 147 -27.16 4.43 29.22
N ALA A 148 -26.63 5.27 30.12
CA ALA A 148 -26.10 4.81 31.39
C ALA A 148 -27.20 4.34 32.37
N VAL A 149 -28.45 4.75 32.13
CA VAL A 149 -29.63 4.45 32.97
C VAL A 149 -30.58 3.45 32.29
N ASN A 150 -30.77 3.56 30.97
CA ASN A 150 -31.55 2.65 30.14
C ASN A 150 -30.67 2.24 28.95
N PRO A 151 -29.87 1.17 29.08
CA PRO A 151 -29.02 0.71 27.98
C PRO A 151 -29.83 0.02 26.88
N PRO A 152 -29.36 0.02 25.62
CA PRO A 152 -29.81 -0.92 24.60
C PRO A 152 -29.70 -2.35 25.11
N GLY A 153 -30.78 -3.13 24.95
CA GLY A 153 -30.90 -4.44 25.58
C GLY A 153 -31.44 -5.50 24.62
N PHE A 154 -30.69 -6.58 24.43
CA PHE A 154 -31.05 -7.71 23.58
C PHE A 154 -31.33 -8.93 24.43
N LYS A 155 -32.49 -9.55 24.24
CA LYS A 155 -32.90 -10.76 24.94
C LYS A 155 -33.06 -11.89 23.95
N PHE A 156 -32.23 -12.91 24.09
CA PHE A 156 -32.27 -14.15 23.32
C PHE A 156 -33.05 -15.21 24.09
N ASN A 157 -34.15 -15.69 23.53
CA ASN A 157 -34.86 -16.88 24.03
C ASN A 157 -35.05 -17.86 22.88
N PHE A 158 -34.52 -19.06 23.03
CA PHE A 158 -34.58 -20.04 21.96
C PHE A 158 -34.45 -21.45 22.48
N LYS A 159 -34.58 -22.42 21.59
CA LYS A 159 -34.24 -23.81 21.87
C LYS A 159 -33.59 -24.48 20.69
N VAL A 160 -32.78 -25.50 21.00
CA VAL A 160 -32.07 -26.32 20.02
C VAL A 160 -32.15 -27.78 20.42
N ALA A 161 -32.39 -28.65 19.45
CA ALA A 161 -32.43 -30.09 19.73
C ALA A 161 -31.02 -30.59 20.06
N LYS A 162 -30.90 -31.46 21.08
CA LYS A 162 -29.59 -31.92 21.59
C LYS A 162 -28.73 -32.61 20.52
N ASP A 163 -29.35 -33.23 19.51
CA ASP A 163 -28.68 -33.92 18.40
C ASP A 163 -28.09 -32.97 17.33
N LYS A 164 -28.33 -31.65 17.46
CA LYS A 164 -27.83 -30.63 16.53
C LYS A 164 -26.56 -29.93 17.01
N LEU A 165 -26.24 -30.02 18.29
CA LEU A 165 -24.97 -29.54 18.84
C LEU A 165 -23.98 -30.71 18.87
N LEU A 166 -23.12 -30.79 17.85
CA LEU A 166 -22.21 -31.93 17.62
C LEU A 166 -21.31 -32.23 18.82
N ASP A 167 -20.89 -31.19 19.54
CA ASP A 167 -20.01 -31.29 20.72
C ASP A 167 -20.75 -31.07 22.05
N GLY A 168 -22.08 -31.00 22.03
CA GLY A 168 -22.91 -30.84 23.23
C GLY A 168 -22.48 -29.64 24.07
N THR A 169 -22.14 -29.86 25.35
CA THR A 169 -21.72 -28.81 26.29
C THR A 169 -20.33 -28.23 26.02
N ASN A 170 -19.57 -28.80 25.09
CA ASN A 170 -18.26 -28.27 24.68
C ASN A 170 -18.36 -27.40 23.42
N THR A 171 -19.58 -27.14 22.93
CA THR A 171 -19.78 -26.24 21.79
C THR A 171 -19.32 -24.84 22.17
N GLU A 172 -18.42 -24.26 21.38
CA GLU A 172 -18.00 -22.87 21.51
C GLU A 172 -19.17 -21.95 21.13
N LEU A 173 -19.36 -20.88 21.90
CA LEU A 173 -20.45 -19.94 21.72
C LEU A 173 -19.92 -18.52 21.82
N TYR A 174 -20.49 -17.64 21.03
CA TYR A 174 -20.12 -16.23 20.99
C TYR A 174 -21.37 -15.36 21.07
N LEU A 175 -21.29 -14.27 21.83
CA LEU A 175 -22.16 -13.11 21.63
C LEU A 175 -21.42 -12.17 20.67
N ASN A 176 -22.06 -11.89 19.55
CA ASN A 176 -21.52 -11.08 18.47
C ASN A 176 -22.42 -9.86 18.28
N VAL A 177 -21.83 -8.69 18.02
CA VAL A 177 -22.56 -7.48 17.67
C VAL A 177 -21.92 -6.78 16.47
N MET A 178 -22.77 -6.14 15.68
CA MET A 178 -22.38 -5.22 14.62
C MET A 178 -22.81 -3.82 15.02
N VAL A 179 -21.87 -2.88 15.01
CA VAL A 179 -22.08 -1.53 15.52
C VAL A 179 -21.52 -0.47 14.59
N GLY A 180 -22.19 0.66 14.54
CA GLY A 180 -21.74 1.86 13.85
C GLY A 180 -21.47 2.92 14.90
N ASP A 181 -20.28 3.52 14.86
CA ASP A 181 -19.89 4.59 15.77
C ASP A 181 -19.16 5.71 15.03
N TYR A 182 -19.52 6.94 15.38
CA TYR A 182 -18.97 8.18 14.89
C TYR A 182 -17.93 8.79 15.86
N ASP A 183 -18.00 8.50 17.16
CA ASP A 183 -17.13 9.09 18.19
C ASP A 183 -16.36 8.04 19.01
N THR A 184 -15.18 7.66 18.54
CA THR A 184 -14.18 7.04 19.43
C THR A 184 -13.03 8.00 19.73
N GLU A 185 -13.17 8.81 20.78
CA GLU A 185 -12.00 9.23 21.55
C GLU A 185 -12.08 8.81 23.02
N ASN A 186 -11.17 7.90 23.39
CA ASN A 186 -10.11 8.29 24.33
C ASN A 186 -8.89 7.34 24.21
N ASN A 187 -7.72 7.94 24.03
CA ASN A 187 -6.41 7.49 24.51
C ASN A 187 -5.80 6.14 24.06
N ASN A 188 -5.56 5.88 22.77
CA ASN A 188 -4.65 4.80 22.29
C ASN A 188 -4.88 3.39 22.90
N ASN A 189 -6.03 3.18 23.56
CA ASN A 189 -6.38 1.97 24.27
C ASN A 189 -7.59 1.39 23.55
N GLU A 190 -7.48 0.11 23.24
CA GLU A 190 -8.53 -0.80 22.76
C GLU A 190 -9.94 -0.37 23.17
N PHE A 191 -10.75 0.06 22.19
CA PHE A 191 -12.16 0.38 22.43
C PHE A 191 -12.89 -0.91 22.81
N ARG A 192 -13.56 -0.85 23.97
CA ARG A 192 -14.19 -1.99 24.62
C ARG A 192 -15.64 -1.65 24.90
N ILE A 193 -16.56 -2.34 24.23
CA ILE A 193 -17.99 -2.19 24.46
C ILE A 193 -18.34 -2.88 25.78
N PRO A 194 -18.77 -2.14 26.82
CA PRO A 194 -19.24 -2.74 28.06
C PRO A 194 -20.55 -3.49 27.81
N VAL A 195 -20.67 -4.70 28.37
CA VAL A 195 -21.91 -5.50 28.29
C VAL A 195 -22.20 -6.11 29.66
N THR A 196 -23.47 -6.03 30.06
CA THR A 196 -23.98 -6.73 31.24
C THR A 196 -24.76 -7.94 30.77
N LEU A 197 -24.28 -9.13 31.11
CA LEU A 197 -24.94 -10.39 30.77
C LEU A 197 -25.79 -10.86 31.95
N LYS A 198 -27.00 -11.32 31.64
CA LYS A 198 -27.79 -12.14 32.55
C LYS A 198 -28.05 -13.50 31.91
N THR A 199 -27.48 -14.51 32.54
CA THR A 199 -27.32 -15.87 32.04
C THR A 199 -28.57 -16.71 32.28
N ALA A 200 -28.63 -17.89 31.66
CA ALA A 200 -29.76 -18.80 31.75
C ALA A 200 -30.06 -19.30 33.19
N ASP A 201 -29.04 -19.35 34.06
CA ASP A 201 -29.20 -19.69 35.49
C ASP A 201 -29.65 -18.50 36.36
N GLY A 202 -29.81 -17.31 35.76
CA GLY A 202 -30.24 -16.08 36.42
C GLY A 202 -29.11 -15.31 37.12
N SER A 203 -27.84 -15.73 36.96
CA SER A 203 -26.70 -14.94 37.39
C SER A 203 -26.44 -13.75 36.47
N THR A 204 -25.65 -12.79 36.94
CA THR A 204 -25.32 -11.56 36.19
C THR A 204 -23.83 -11.30 36.24
N SER A 205 -23.23 -10.96 35.11
CA SER A 205 -21.82 -10.56 35.00
C SER A 205 -21.66 -9.31 34.13
N ASN A 206 -20.61 -8.54 34.41
CA ASN A 206 -20.23 -7.38 33.60
C ASN A 206 -18.96 -7.74 32.84
N GLU A 207 -19.04 -7.71 31.53
CA GLU A 207 -17.96 -8.07 30.61
C GLU A 207 -17.59 -6.88 29.72
N LYS A 208 -16.56 -7.06 28.90
CA LYS A 208 -16.10 -6.08 27.92
C LYS A 208 -15.81 -6.78 26.60
N MET A 209 -16.52 -6.39 25.55
CA MET A 209 -16.30 -6.89 24.19
C MET A 209 -15.23 -6.04 23.51
N VAL A 210 -14.26 -6.68 22.89
CA VAL A 210 -13.21 -5.98 22.12
C VAL A 210 -13.73 -5.79 20.70
N THR A 211 -13.61 -4.58 20.17
CA THR A 211 -14.00 -4.29 18.78
C THR A 211 -12.92 -4.68 17.77
N SER A 212 -13.34 -4.88 16.53
CA SER A 212 -12.49 -5.27 15.39
C SER A 212 -11.41 -4.25 14.99
N ALA A 213 -11.52 -2.97 15.42
CA ALA A 213 -10.57 -1.90 15.08
C ALA A 213 -10.42 -0.89 16.23
N LYS A 214 -9.25 -0.23 16.32
CA LYS A 214 -9.00 0.79 17.36
C LYS A 214 -9.76 2.08 17.06
N GLY A 215 -9.93 2.90 18.09
CA GLY A 215 -10.78 4.09 18.08
C GLY A 215 -10.21 5.27 17.31
N ASP A 216 -10.54 5.38 16.02
CA ASP A 216 -10.48 6.63 15.27
C ASP A 216 -11.89 7.22 15.08
N LYS A 217 -12.02 8.56 15.13
CA LYS A 217 -13.26 9.32 14.83
C LYS A 217 -13.55 9.34 13.33
N ASP A 218 -13.76 8.17 12.77
CA ASP A 218 -13.81 7.97 11.33
C ASP A 218 -15.18 7.54 10.83
N GLY A 219 -16.13 7.20 11.73
CA GLY A 219 -17.46 6.76 11.33
C GLY A 219 -17.51 5.33 10.80
N ARG A 220 -16.50 4.49 11.07
CA ARG A 220 -16.49 3.11 10.57
C ARG A 220 -17.47 2.20 11.29
N ILE A 221 -18.07 1.31 10.51
CA ILE A 221 -18.82 0.16 10.99
C ILE A 221 -17.84 -0.90 11.50
N ARG A 222 -18.09 -1.41 12.71
CA ARG A 222 -17.24 -2.31 13.48
C ARG A 222 -18.01 -3.52 13.98
N SER A 223 -17.31 -4.59 14.30
CA SER A 223 -17.89 -5.73 15.02
C SER A 223 -17.23 -5.91 16.39
N ALA A 224 -17.91 -6.59 17.30
CA ALA A 224 -17.34 -7.02 18.58
C ALA A 224 -17.88 -8.39 18.97
N SER A 225 -17.05 -9.14 19.70
CA SER A 225 -17.40 -10.49 20.13
C SER A 225 -17.04 -10.74 21.58
N LEU A 226 -17.75 -11.69 22.19
CA LEU A 226 -17.51 -12.16 23.55
C LEU A 226 -17.71 -13.66 23.63
N ASP A 227 -16.68 -14.35 24.11
CA ASP A 227 -16.73 -15.78 24.40
C ASP A 227 -17.81 -16.07 25.46
N LEU A 228 -18.68 -17.01 25.15
CA LEU A 228 -19.69 -17.54 26.05
C LEU A 228 -19.40 -18.99 26.37
N THR A 229 -19.56 -19.35 27.64
CA THR A 229 -19.60 -20.74 28.07
C THR A 229 -21.00 -21.31 27.85
N PHE A 230 -21.07 -22.62 27.59
CA PHE A 230 -22.34 -23.30 27.34
C PHE A 230 -23.38 -23.06 28.44
N ASP A 231 -22.98 -23.13 29.70
CA ASP A 231 -23.87 -22.99 30.86
C ASP A 231 -24.34 -21.55 31.09
N GLN A 232 -23.68 -20.54 30.51
CA GLN A 232 -24.17 -19.16 30.53
C GLN A 232 -25.42 -19.01 29.66
N VAL A 233 -25.53 -19.81 28.60
CA VAL A 233 -26.57 -19.68 27.58
C VAL A 233 -27.65 -20.76 27.73
N PHE A 234 -27.26 -21.99 28.10
CA PHE A 234 -28.15 -23.14 28.05
C PHE A 234 -28.46 -23.72 29.42
N VAL A 235 -29.71 -24.17 29.57
CA VAL A 235 -30.13 -25.10 30.63
C VAL A 235 -30.71 -26.38 30.01
N ASP A 236 -30.57 -27.49 30.74
CA ASP A 236 -31.08 -28.78 30.27
C ASP A 236 -32.63 -28.79 30.24
N GLY A 237 -33.20 -28.86 29.03
CA GLY A 237 -34.65 -28.95 28.82
C GLY A 237 -35.29 -30.20 29.42
N ASP A 238 -34.51 -31.26 29.69
CA ASP A 238 -34.99 -32.47 30.39
C ASP A 238 -35.42 -32.16 31.84
N THR A 239 -34.87 -31.10 32.45
CA THR A 239 -35.21 -30.68 33.82
C THR A 239 -36.37 -29.68 33.89
N ASN A 240 -36.60 -28.92 32.82
CA ASN A 240 -37.59 -27.84 32.76
C ASN A 240 -38.84 -28.19 31.91
N GLY A 241 -38.97 -29.46 31.49
CA GLY A 241 -40.20 -29.99 30.88
C GLY A 241 -40.22 -30.07 29.35
N GLU A 242 -39.11 -29.78 28.67
CA GLU A 242 -38.94 -29.95 27.22
C GLU A 242 -37.82 -30.96 26.92
N ALA A 243 -38.14 -32.25 27.09
CA ALA A 243 -37.14 -33.29 26.96
C ALA A 243 -36.55 -33.39 25.54
N GLY A 244 -35.23 -33.59 25.44
CA GLY A 244 -34.49 -33.68 24.18
C GLY A 244 -34.03 -32.35 23.57
N TYR A 245 -34.24 -31.23 24.27
CA TYR A 245 -33.78 -29.90 23.88
C TYR A 245 -32.82 -29.30 24.90
N TRP A 246 -31.94 -28.43 24.41
CA TRP A 246 -31.31 -27.39 25.22
C TRP A 246 -32.17 -26.13 25.14
N LEU A 247 -32.50 -25.55 26.29
CA LEU A 247 -33.24 -24.29 26.37
C LEU A 247 -32.22 -23.15 26.52
N GLY A 248 -32.21 -22.23 25.55
CA GLY A 248 -31.30 -21.10 25.51
C GLY A 248 -31.95 -19.83 26.05
N SER A 249 -31.25 -19.12 26.92
CA SER A 249 -31.64 -17.80 27.44
C SER A 249 -30.41 -16.96 27.74
N LEU A 250 -30.34 -15.76 27.17
CA LEU A 250 -29.33 -14.76 27.49
C LEU A 250 -29.94 -13.37 27.36
N GLU A 251 -29.75 -12.50 28.35
CA GLU A 251 -30.04 -11.07 28.25
C GLU A 251 -28.70 -10.32 28.23
N ALA A 252 -28.51 -9.43 27.25
CA ALA A 252 -27.31 -8.61 27.08
C ALA A 252 -27.71 -7.13 27.03
N ASP A 253 -27.30 -6.38 28.05
CA ASP A 253 -27.52 -4.93 28.15
C ASP A 253 -26.20 -4.19 27.89
N PHE A 254 -26.22 -3.12 27.10
CA PHE A 254 -25.04 -2.36 26.68
C PHE A 254 -24.97 -0.98 27.35
N PRO A 255 -24.48 -0.87 28.60
CA PRO A 255 -24.37 0.40 29.31
C PRO A 255 -23.21 1.23 28.74
N MET A 256 -23.50 2.15 27.82
CA MET A 256 -22.52 2.99 27.12
C MET A 256 -22.53 4.44 27.67
N PRO A 257 -21.99 4.70 28.88
CA PRO A 257 -22.03 6.02 29.49
C PRO A 257 -21.10 7.05 28.81
N GLU A 258 -20.08 6.58 28.11
CA GLU A 258 -19.04 7.40 27.46
C GLU A 258 -19.24 7.54 25.95
N ASP A 259 -20.19 6.78 25.37
CA ASP A 259 -20.41 6.65 23.93
C ASP A 259 -21.91 6.49 23.64
N GLN A 260 -22.64 7.60 23.70
CA GLN A 260 -24.10 7.58 23.64
C GLN A 260 -24.63 7.41 22.20
N TYR A 261 -23.76 7.42 21.19
CA TYR A 261 -24.14 7.49 19.77
C TYR A 261 -23.81 6.21 19.00
N THR A 262 -23.29 5.17 19.67
CA THR A 262 -23.18 3.84 19.08
C THR A 262 -24.57 3.31 18.70
N ALA A 263 -24.77 2.99 17.43
CA ALA A 263 -25.94 2.25 16.97
C ALA A 263 -25.58 0.79 16.73
N PHE A 264 -26.54 -0.10 16.94
CA PHE A 264 -26.42 -1.51 16.63
C PHE A 264 -27.09 -1.81 15.30
N ASP A 265 -26.48 -2.60 14.44
CA ASP A 265 -27.15 -3.18 13.25
C ASP A 265 -27.80 -4.51 13.66
N PHE A 266 -27.02 -5.40 14.30
CA PHE A 266 -27.58 -6.60 14.92
C PHE A 266 -26.78 -7.08 16.12
N ALA A 267 -27.42 -7.93 16.92
CA ALA A 267 -26.79 -8.78 17.91
C ALA A 267 -27.13 -10.24 17.64
N GLU A 268 -26.18 -11.15 17.77
CA GLU A 268 -26.39 -12.58 17.55
C GLU A 268 -25.69 -13.47 18.57
N ILE A 269 -26.23 -14.67 18.74
CA ILE A 269 -25.54 -15.80 19.37
C ILE A 269 -25.23 -16.81 18.28
N SER A 270 -23.96 -17.19 18.20
CA SER A 270 -23.44 -18.10 17.18
C SER A 270 -22.42 -19.08 17.77
N THR A 271 -22.00 -20.04 16.95
CA THR A 271 -20.81 -20.87 17.21
C THR A 271 -19.57 -20.39 16.48
N GLU A 272 -19.64 -19.22 15.84
CA GLU A 272 -18.55 -18.63 15.08
C GLU A 272 -18.37 -17.18 15.52
N ASP A 273 -17.16 -16.84 15.92
CA ASP A 273 -16.78 -15.49 16.26
C ASP A 273 -16.97 -14.56 15.03
N ILE A 274 -17.71 -13.45 15.20
CA ILE A 274 -17.86 -12.41 14.15
C ILE A 274 -16.66 -11.47 14.06
N ALA A 275 -15.74 -11.53 15.02
CA ALA A 275 -14.49 -10.82 15.00
C ALA A 275 -13.65 -11.43 13.87
N ILE A 276 -13.90 -10.93 12.66
CA ILE A 276 -12.89 -10.83 11.63
C ILE A 276 -11.67 -10.24 12.33
N ASP A 277 -10.57 -11.00 12.22
CA ASP A 277 -9.21 -10.72 12.65
C ASP A 277 -9.00 -9.26 13.10
N LEU A 278 -8.50 -9.05 14.33
CA LEU A 278 -8.07 -7.76 14.95
C LEU A 278 -7.00 -6.99 14.15
N LYS A 279 -6.85 -7.34 12.89
CA LYS A 279 -5.89 -6.86 11.94
C LYS A 279 -6.61 -5.83 11.13
N GLU A 280 -6.52 -4.58 11.60
CA GLU A 280 -6.79 -3.44 10.75
C GLU A 280 -6.22 -3.71 9.35
N ASN A 281 -7.03 -3.47 8.34
CA ASN A 281 -6.54 -3.44 6.98
C ASN A 281 -5.64 -2.22 6.92
N ASN A 282 -4.35 -2.37 7.19
CA ASN A 282 -3.33 -1.32 7.09
C ASN A 282 -2.33 -1.65 5.98
N ALA A 283 -2.68 -2.60 5.11
CA ALA A 283 -1.85 -2.89 3.96
C ALA A 283 -2.12 -1.85 2.88
N ASN A 284 -1.06 -1.38 2.23
CA ASN A 284 -1.13 -0.29 1.27
C ASN A 284 -0.43 -0.68 -0.01
N ILE A 285 -0.93 -0.21 -1.14
CA ILE A 285 -0.24 -0.27 -2.43
C ILE A 285 0.01 1.16 -2.90
N TYR A 286 1.27 1.49 -3.13
CA TYR A 286 1.69 2.76 -3.72
C TYR A 286 2.38 2.51 -5.06
N GLY A 287 2.23 3.47 -5.96
CA GLY A 287 3.02 3.53 -7.17
C GLY A 287 2.93 4.89 -7.84
N MET A 288 3.66 5.01 -8.93
CA MET A 288 3.66 6.17 -9.79
C MET A 288 3.16 5.80 -11.19
N LYS A 289 2.48 6.75 -11.82
CA LYS A 289 2.27 6.81 -13.26
C LYS A 289 3.25 7.81 -13.85
N TRP A 290 3.98 7.44 -14.89
CA TRP A 290 4.82 8.37 -15.66
C TRP A 290 4.54 8.28 -17.16
N GLU A 291 4.94 9.31 -17.88
CA GLU A 291 5.03 9.29 -19.34
C GLU A 291 6.36 8.66 -19.74
N ASP A 292 6.31 7.48 -20.35
CA ASP A 292 7.49 6.77 -20.88
C ASP A 292 7.82 7.35 -22.25
N ILE A 293 8.77 8.27 -22.29
CA ILE A 293 9.01 9.07 -23.50
C ILE A 293 9.95 8.33 -24.46
N ASN A 294 10.87 7.51 -23.94
CA ASN A 294 11.83 6.77 -24.76
C ASN A 294 11.40 5.32 -25.09
N GLU A 295 10.21 4.92 -24.63
CA GLU A 295 9.55 3.63 -24.84
C GLU A 295 10.30 2.42 -24.26
N ASN A 296 11.18 2.63 -23.26
CA ASN A 296 12.01 1.58 -22.69
C ASN A 296 11.28 0.77 -21.58
N GLY A 297 10.15 1.26 -21.07
CA GLY A 297 9.37 0.64 -20.00
C GLY A 297 9.99 0.74 -18.60
N ILE A 298 10.90 1.69 -18.38
CA ILE A 298 11.63 1.95 -17.13
C ILE A 298 11.41 3.42 -16.79
N ALA A 299 10.95 3.73 -15.58
CA ALA A 299 10.83 5.12 -15.14
C ALA A 299 12.23 5.73 -14.99
N ASP A 300 12.58 6.64 -15.87
CA ASP A 300 13.85 7.35 -15.78
C ASP A 300 13.67 8.55 -14.84
N THR A 301 14.14 8.46 -13.60
CA THR A 301 14.32 9.64 -12.71
C THR A 301 15.81 9.81 -12.46
N PHE A 302 16.36 10.98 -12.80
CA PHE A 302 17.83 11.20 -12.78
C PHE A 302 18.47 10.92 -11.42
N ILE A 303 17.74 11.12 -10.33
CA ILE A 303 18.12 10.77 -8.95
C ILE A 303 16.93 10.07 -8.26
N ILE A 304 17.17 8.94 -7.59
CA ILE A 304 16.21 8.15 -6.79
C ILE A 304 16.57 8.11 -5.30
N GLY A 305 15.62 7.83 -4.42
CA GLY A 305 15.86 7.64 -2.97
C GLY A 305 15.29 8.74 -2.08
N ASP A 306 15.03 8.41 -0.80
CA ASP A 306 14.57 9.36 0.23
C ASP A 306 15.11 9.03 1.63
N PRO A 307 16.28 9.58 2.03
CA PRO A 307 17.13 10.50 1.27
C PRO A 307 18.08 9.79 0.29
N PRO A 308 18.47 10.43 -0.83
CA PRO A 308 19.38 9.83 -1.79
C PRO A 308 20.84 9.87 -1.35
N ASP A 309 21.58 8.80 -1.63
CA ASP A 309 23.05 8.74 -1.58
C ASP A 309 23.59 8.88 -3.01
N VAL A 310 24.45 9.86 -3.26
CA VAL A 310 24.88 10.22 -4.63
C VAL A 310 26.40 10.22 -4.76
N VAL A 311 26.91 9.44 -5.72
CA VAL A 311 28.33 9.36 -6.07
C VAL A 311 28.55 10.02 -7.43
N PHE A 312 29.29 11.13 -7.43
CA PHE A 312 29.77 11.80 -8.64
C PHE A 312 31.12 11.22 -9.05
N VAL A 313 31.19 10.63 -10.24
CA VAL A 313 32.46 10.27 -10.86
C VAL A 313 32.74 11.27 -11.96
N ILE A 314 33.79 12.08 -11.77
CA ILE A 314 34.21 13.13 -12.69
C ILE A 314 35.55 12.78 -13.32
N ASP A 315 35.58 12.74 -14.65
CA ASP A 315 36.80 12.63 -15.42
C ASP A 315 37.64 13.90 -15.30
N ALA A 316 38.83 13.78 -14.74
CA ALA A 316 39.80 14.86 -14.70
C ALA A 316 41.12 14.42 -15.35
N SER A 317 41.02 13.51 -16.31
CA SER A 317 42.15 13.04 -17.10
C SER A 317 42.70 14.12 -18.03
N GLY A 318 43.81 13.84 -18.72
CA GLY A 318 44.38 14.79 -19.67
C GLY A 318 43.52 15.06 -20.92
N SER A 319 42.53 14.22 -21.24
CA SER A 319 41.66 14.39 -22.41
C SER A 319 40.64 15.52 -22.22
N THR A 320 40.28 15.83 -20.98
CA THR A 320 39.37 16.93 -20.62
C THR A 320 39.98 18.33 -20.81
N THR A 321 41.21 18.42 -21.30
CA THR A 321 41.90 19.70 -21.62
C THR A 321 41.40 20.38 -22.89
N ASN A 322 40.62 19.68 -23.71
CA ASN A 322 40.03 20.21 -24.93
C ASN A 322 38.95 21.25 -24.60
N SER A 323 38.73 22.20 -25.52
CA SER A 323 37.64 23.17 -25.39
C SER A 323 36.28 22.50 -25.51
N PHE A 324 35.33 22.96 -24.70
CA PHE A 324 33.93 22.57 -24.79
C PHE A 324 33.15 23.61 -25.61
N VAL A 325 32.25 23.17 -26.47
CA VAL A 325 31.43 24.09 -27.30
C VAL A 325 30.13 24.43 -26.56
N GLY A 326 29.49 25.54 -26.91
CA GLY A 326 28.25 26.01 -26.26
C GLY A 326 28.44 27.38 -25.60
N SER A 327 27.51 27.74 -24.70
CA SER A 327 27.64 28.94 -23.88
C SER A 327 28.91 28.94 -23.03
N THR A 328 29.52 30.12 -22.89
CA THR A 328 30.74 30.31 -22.09
C THR A 328 30.44 30.24 -20.61
N ILE A 329 31.19 29.42 -19.89
CA ILE A 329 31.14 29.25 -18.43
C ILE A 329 32.39 29.83 -17.75
N GLY A 330 33.44 30.12 -18.51
CA GLY A 330 34.68 30.69 -18.00
C GLY A 330 35.62 29.65 -17.40
N ASP A 331 36.52 30.12 -16.54
CA ASP A 331 37.50 29.30 -15.81
C ASP A 331 36.90 29.00 -14.42
N ILE A 332 36.25 27.85 -14.30
CA ILE A 332 35.46 27.51 -13.10
C ILE A 332 36.38 27.04 -11.97
N ASN A 333 37.43 26.30 -12.30
CA ASN A 333 38.36 25.73 -11.32
C ASN A 333 39.57 26.63 -11.02
N GLY A 334 39.71 27.77 -11.70
CA GLY A 334 40.76 28.74 -11.46
C GLY A 334 42.16 28.27 -11.90
N ASP A 335 42.24 27.39 -12.90
CA ASP A 335 43.51 26.87 -13.41
C ASP A 335 44.14 27.75 -14.50
N GLY A 336 43.46 28.82 -14.90
CA GLY A 336 43.89 29.78 -15.90
C GLY A 336 43.54 29.39 -17.34
N LYS A 337 42.82 28.28 -17.55
CA LYS A 337 42.17 27.98 -18.84
C LYS A 337 40.66 28.01 -18.64
N SER A 338 39.94 28.44 -19.66
CA SER A 338 38.49 28.62 -19.62
C SER A 338 37.82 27.75 -20.67
N ASP A 339 36.55 27.44 -20.42
CA ASP A 339 35.64 26.77 -21.35
C ASP A 339 36.20 25.43 -21.85
N ARG A 340 36.80 24.64 -20.94
CA ARG A 340 37.24 23.27 -21.22
C ARG A 340 36.17 22.24 -20.87
N ILE A 341 36.36 21.01 -21.32
CA ILE A 341 35.52 19.87 -20.90
C ILE A 341 35.48 19.80 -19.37
N LEU A 342 36.64 19.86 -18.69
CA LEU A 342 36.67 19.82 -17.22
C LEU A 342 35.89 20.98 -16.56
N ASP A 343 35.95 22.20 -17.13
CA ASP A 343 35.15 23.31 -16.62
C ASP A 343 33.65 23.03 -16.73
N ALA A 344 33.22 22.42 -17.84
CA ALA A 344 31.83 22.09 -18.10
C ALA A 344 31.34 20.94 -17.21
N GLU A 345 32.16 19.90 -17.01
CA GLU A 345 31.87 18.81 -16.10
C GLU A 345 31.72 19.30 -14.65
N ILE A 346 32.62 20.19 -14.20
CA ILE A 346 32.53 20.84 -12.89
C ILE A 346 31.25 21.68 -12.78
N ALA A 347 30.94 22.49 -13.80
CA ALA A 347 29.73 23.30 -13.82
C ALA A 347 28.45 22.45 -13.77
N GLY A 348 28.44 21.30 -14.45
CA GLY A 348 27.37 20.31 -14.37
C GLY A 348 27.14 19.79 -12.97
N PHE A 349 28.19 19.26 -12.32
CA PHE A 349 28.04 18.72 -10.97
C PHE A 349 27.69 19.78 -9.92
N ILE A 350 28.15 21.03 -10.09
CA ILE A 350 27.67 22.15 -9.25
C ILE A 350 26.17 22.38 -9.46
N ALA A 351 25.70 22.38 -10.71
CA ALA A 351 24.28 22.53 -11.03
C ALA A 351 23.44 21.38 -10.45
N LEU A 352 23.93 20.15 -10.52
CA LEU A 352 23.26 18.98 -9.94
C LEU A 352 23.21 19.05 -8.40
N ASN A 353 24.31 19.45 -7.75
CA ASN A 353 24.30 19.68 -6.31
C ASN A 353 23.26 20.75 -5.91
N GLN A 354 23.15 21.82 -6.68
CA GLN A 354 22.14 22.84 -6.48
C GLN A 354 20.71 22.30 -6.66
N GLN A 355 20.49 21.38 -7.61
CA GLN A 355 19.19 20.71 -7.78
C GLN A 355 18.82 19.83 -6.58
N LEU A 356 19.77 19.09 -6.00
CA LEU A 356 19.52 18.34 -4.76
C LEU A 356 19.06 19.27 -3.62
N ILE A 357 19.68 20.44 -3.49
CA ILE A 357 19.27 21.45 -2.50
C ILE A 357 17.86 21.97 -2.77
N GLU A 358 17.56 22.32 -4.02
CA GLU A 358 16.25 22.86 -4.43
C GLU A 358 15.11 21.86 -4.26
N GLN A 359 15.39 20.56 -4.38
CA GLN A 359 14.45 19.47 -4.13
C GLN A 359 14.22 19.19 -2.63
N GLY A 360 14.95 19.87 -1.75
CA GLY A 360 14.82 19.71 -0.30
C GLY A 360 15.76 18.65 0.30
N PHE A 361 16.65 18.07 -0.51
CA PHE A 361 17.62 17.09 -0.03
C PHE A 361 18.88 17.69 0.60
N GLY A 362 18.93 19.02 0.69
CA GLY A 362 20.11 19.79 1.06
C GLY A 362 20.82 19.32 2.33
N ASP A 363 20.06 18.95 3.38
CA ASP A 363 20.59 18.57 4.70
C ASP A 363 20.45 17.06 4.99
N ILE A 364 19.99 16.27 4.01
CA ILE A 364 19.63 14.85 4.21
C ILE A 364 20.27 13.90 3.21
N ALA A 365 20.55 14.33 1.97
CA ALA A 365 21.29 13.53 1.00
C ALA A 365 22.79 13.52 1.30
N GLN A 366 23.48 12.44 0.95
CA GLN A 366 24.94 12.37 1.00
C GLN A 366 25.53 12.48 -0.39
N VAL A 367 26.54 13.33 -0.55
CA VAL A 367 27.28 13.52 -1.81
C VAL A 367 28.72 13.09 -1.64
N THR A 368 29.18 12.22 -2.53
CA THR A 368 30.56 11.74 -2.62
C THR A 368 31.14 12.08 -3.99
N ILE A 369 32.42 12.48 -4.05
CA ILE A 369 33.11 12.76 -5.32
C ILE A 369 34.33 11.84 -5.49
N ILE A 370 34.39 11.20 -6.65
CA ILE A 370 35.52 10.41 -7.13
C ILE A 370 36.14 11.14 -8.33
N LYS A 371 37.43 11.46 -8.21
CA LYS A 371 38.21 11.96 -9.33
C LYS A 371 38.77 10.80 -10.15
N LEU A 372 38.38 10.73 -11.42
CA LEU A 372 38.83 9.73 -12.37
C LEU A 372 40.06 10.25 -13.15
N THR A 373 41.15 9.48 -13.10
CA THR A 373 42.38 9.69 -13.90
C THR A 373 43.01 8.32 -14.25
N ASP A 374 44.34 8.19 -14.25
CA ASP A 374 45.05 6.90 -14.35
C ASP A 374 44.95 6.05 -13.06
N VAL A 375 44.47 6.68 -11.99
CA VAL A 375 44.02 6.11 -10.73
C VAL A 375 42.69 6.75 -10.32
N ALA A 376 41.86 6.01 -9.60
CA ALA A 376 40.69 6.59 -8.94
C ALA A 376 41.11 7.20 -7.61
N THR A 377 40.73 8.46 -7.38
CA THR A 377 41.06 9.18 -6.14
C THR A 377 39.78 9.58 -5.42
N GLN A 378 39.63 9.11 -4.18
CA GLN A 378 38.60 9.61 -3.27
C GLN A 378 38.94 11.06 -2.88
N ILE A 379 38.04 11.99 -3.15
CA ILE A 379 38.18 13.38 -2.75
C ILE A 379 37.73 13.53 -1.29
N ASP A 380 38.42 14.40 -0.56
CA ASP A 380 38.09 14.75 0.82
C ASP A 380 36.97 15.78 0.83
N MET A 381 35.80 15.40 1.33
CA MET A 381 34.57 16.21 1.32
C MET A 381 34.44 17.14 2.55
N ASP A 382 35.47 17.23 3.39
CA ASP A 382 35.48 18.08 4.59
C ASP A 382 36.82 18.83 4.72
N PRO A 383 36.85 20.15 4.45
CA PRO A 383 38.09 20.92 4.48
C PRO A 383 38.69 21.14 5.88
N VAL A 384 37.95 20.83 6.96
CA VAL A 384 38.39 21.07 8.35
C VAL A 384 38.72 19.80 9.13
N ALA A 385 38.13 18.67 8.75
CA ALA A 385 38.41 17.39 9.39
C ALA A 385 39.80 16.85 9.03
N SER A 386 40.37 16.05 9.93
CA SER A 386 41.65 15.39 9.65
C SER A 386 41.43 14.07 8.93
N GLY A 387 42.06 13.91 7.76
CA GLY A 387 41.94 12.69 6.95
C GLY A 387 40.72 12.73 6.03
N VAL A 388 40.72 11.85 5.04
CA VAL A 388 39.72 11.87 3.96
C VAL A 388 38.33 11.54 4.48
N GLN A 389 37.41 12.50 4.42
CA GLN A 389 35.97 12.28 4.58
C GLN A 389 35.36 11.97 3.21
N ILE A 390 34.55 10.92 3.13
CA ILE A 390 34.08 10.40 1.85
C ILE A 390 32.81 11.10 1.35
N ASP A 391 32.08 11.77 2.24
CA ASP A 391 30.78 12.37 1.98
C ASP A 391 30.60 13.71 2.71
N THR A 392 29.64 14.48 2.21
CA THR A 392 29.09 15.66 2.90
C THR A 392 27.66 15.92 2.43
N PHE A 393 26.94 16.80 3.13
CA PHE A 393 25.61 17.25 2.70
C PHE A 393 25.72 18.28 1.57
N PRO A 394 24.77 18.33 0.62
CA PRO A 394 24.77 19.32 -0.44
C PRO A 394 24.92 20.78 0.03
N THR A 395 24.33 21.14 1.18
CA THR A 395 24.36 22.49 1.79
C THR A 395 25.54 22.72 2.74
N ALA A 396 26.41 21.74 2.95
CA ALA A 396 27.49 21.85 3.93
C ALA A 396 28.49 22.96 3.55
N ASP A 397 28.85 23.80 4.51
CA ASP A 397 29.95 24.77 4.48
C ASP A 397 30.65 24.68 5.84
N LYS A 398 31.49 23.65 6.01
CA LYS A 398 32.03 23.29 7.32
C LYS A 398 33.13 24.24 7.80
N ASP A 399 33.80 24.94 6.89
CA ASP A 399 34.81 25.94 7.22
C ASP A 399 34.25 27.38 7.31
N TYR A 400 32.97 27.57 7.01
CA TYR A 400 32.22 28.83 7.06
C TYR A 400 32.82 29.92 6.16
N ASN A 401 33.37 29.53 5.00
CA ASN A 401 33.95 30.45 4.04
C ASN A 401 32.92 31.05 3.07
N GLY A 402 31.66 30.58 3.12
CA GLY A 402 30.56 31.02 2.27
C GLY A 402 30.48 30.30 0.91
N ILE A 403 31.25 29.25 0.72
CA ILE A 403 31.25 28.35 -0.45
C ILE A 403 30.92 26.96 0.09
N LEU A 404 29.98 26.27 -0.57
CA LEU A 404 29.62 24.91 -0.17
C LEU A 404 30.82 23.97 -0.34
N ASP A 405 30.98 23.00 0.56
CA ASP A 405 32.11 22.06 0.56
C ASP A 405 32.16 21.28 -0.78
N VAL A 406 31.00 20.83 -1.29
CA VAL A 406 30.88 20.16 -2.61
C VAL A 406 31.40 21.06 -3.74
N ASP A 407 30.98 22.32 -3.76
CA ASP A 407 31.42 23.31 -4.73
C ASP A 407 32.93 23.58 -4.65
N GLN A 408 33.46 23.67 -3.44
CA GLN A 408 34.86 23.95 -3.18
C GLN A 408 35.74 22.82 -3.71
N VAL A 409 35.42 21.57 -3.38
CA VAL A 409 36.22 20.43 -3.82
C VAL A 409 36.16 20.22 -5.34
N LEU A 410 35.01 20.48 -5.96
CA LEU A 410 34.86 20.43 -7.43
C LEU A 410 35.74 21.50 -8.10
N LYS A 411 35.74 22.74 -7.58
CA LYS A 411 36.56 23.84 -8.10
C LYS A 411 38.08 23.64 -7.86
N ASP A 412 38.46 22.76 -6.94
CA ASP A 412 39.85 22.40 -6.69
C ASP A 412 40.39 21.30 -7.63
N LEU A 413 39.53 20.68 -8.45
CA LEU A 413 39.93 19.64 -9.40
C LEU A 413 40.84 20.18 -10.51
N ARG A 414 41.80 19.35 -10.93
CA ARG A 414 42.78 19.68 -11.97
C ARG A 414 42.96 18.51 -12.93
N ASP A 415 43.06 18.84 -14.23
CA ASP A 415 43.31 17.89 -15.30
C ASP A 415 44.68 17.22 -15.20
N GLY A 416 44.76 15.94 -15.56
CA GLY A 416 46.03 15.21 -15.67
C GLY A 416 45.89 13.69 -15.62
N GLY A 417 46.92 12.98 -16.07
CA GLY A 417 46.91 11.52 -16.09
C GLY A 417 46.16 10.93 -17.30
N GLY A 418 45.91 9.63 -17.25
CA GLY A 418 45.09 8.90 -18.23
C GLY A 418 43.65 8.75 -17.77
N THR A 419 42.88 7.87 -18.42
CA THR A 419 41.46 7.66 -18.14
C THR A 419 41.24 6.20 -17.79
N LYS A 420 40.88 5.87 -16.55
CA LYS A 420 40.60 4.50 -16.10
C LYS A 420 39.27 4.39 -15.36
N TYR A 421 38.34 3.66 -15.94
CA TYR A 421 36.98 3.44 -15.47
C TYR A 421 36.93 2.38 -14.38
N GLU A 422 37.64 1.26 -14.55
CA GLU A 422 37.57 0.11 -13.63
C GLU A 422 37.89 0.51 -12.18
N PRO A 423 39.00 1.22 -11.88
CA PRO A 423 39.29 1.59 -10.50
C PRO A 423 38.28 2.57 -9.92
N SER A 424 37.64 3.39 -10.77
CA SER A 424 36.67 4.40 -10.34
C SER A 424 35.34 3.76 -9.99
N LEU A 425 34.91 2.74 -10.73
CA LEU A 425 33.71 1.96 -10.43
C LEU A 425 33.91 1.07 -9.20
N GLN A 426 35.08 0.44 -9.03
CA GLN A 426 35.43 -0.30 -7.80
C GLN A 426 35.43 0.60 -6.55
N LEU A 427 35.86 1.85 -6.71
CA LEU A 427 35.80 2.83 -5.62
C LEU A 427 34.36 3.28 -5.35
N ALA A 428 33.53 3.44 -6.39
CA ALA A 428 32.11 3.75 -6.22
C ALA A 428 31.38 2.66 -5.44
N GLU A 429 31.60 1.38 -5.77
CA GLU A 429 31.07 0.24 -4.98
C GLU A 429 31.50 0.32 -3.51
N SER A 430 32.79 0.59 -3.26
CA SER A 430 33.32 0.71 -1.91
C SER A 430 32.70 1.89 -1.14
N ASN A 431 32.36 2.98 -1.84
CA ASN A 431 31.72 4.13 -1.25
C ASN A 431 30.28 3.83 -0.84
N PHE A 432 29.43 3.27 -1.72
CA PHE A 432 28.07 2.88 -1.34
C PHE A 432 28.05 1.89 -0.16
N GLN A 433 29.00 0.95 -0.12
CA GLN A 433 29.17 0.06 1.03
C GLN A 433 29.55 0.82 2.32
N SER A 434 30.40 1.85 2.21
CA SER A 434 30.84 2.65 3.36
C SER A 434 29.74 3.59 3.88
N LEU A 435 28.91 4.12 2.99
CA LEU A 435 27.73 4.92 3.31
C LEU A 435 26.62 4.06 3.95
N ASN A 436 26.65 2.74 3.75
CA ASN A 436 25.57 1.80 4.09
C ASN A 436 24.28 2.12 3.33
N THR A 437 24.42 2.47 2.05
CA THR A 437 23.31 2.83 1.18
C THR A 437 22.26 1.72 1.13
N ALA A 438 21.00 2.09 1.38
CA ALA A 438 19.89 1.16 1.28
C ALA A 438 19.51 0.93 -0.19
N GLN A 439 18.90 -0.23 -0.45
CA GLN A 439 18.48 -0.60 -1.79
C GLN A 439 17.43 0.40 -2.31
N GLY A 440 17.71 1.04 -3.44
CA GLY A 440 16.84 2.06 -4.04
C GLY A 440 17.17 3.51 -3.65
N ASP A 441 18.15 3.74 -2.77
CA ASP A 441 18.56 5.10 -2.37
C ASP A 441 19.86 5.57 -3.07
N GLY A 442 20.60 4.66 -3.71
CA GLY A 442 21.91 4.94 -4.29
C GLY A 442 21.85 5.42 -5.74
N ASN A 443 22.70 6.41 -6.07
CA ASN A 443 22.81 7.01 -7.40
C ASN A 443 24.27 7.19 -7.80
N LEU A 444 24.68 6.60 -8.92
CA LEU A 444 25.98 6.81 -9.54
C LEU A 444 25.81 7.67 -10.79
N ILE A 445 26.43 8.84 -10.81
CA ILE A 445 26.49 9.72 -11.98
C ILE A 445 27.93 9.75 -12.50
N PHE A 446 28.14 9.14 -13.66
CA PHE A 446 29.46 8.97 -14.27
C PHE A 446 29.61 9.87 -15.48
N LEU A 447 30.53 10.83 -15.43
CA LEU A 447 30.76 11.78 -16.52
C LEU A 447 32.22 11.70 -17.01
N SER A 448 32.41 11.43 -18.30
CA SER A 448 33.73 11.31 -18.91
C SER A 448 33.71 11.62 -20.41
N ASP A 449 34.83 12.07 -20.96
CA ASP A 449 35.02 12.17 -22.41
C ASP A 449 35.47 10.85 -23.08
N GLY A 450 35.26 9.71 -22.41
CA GLY A 450 34.90 8.48 -23.12
C GLY A 450 36.03 7.57 -23.60
N ASP A 451 37.33 7.88 -23.45
CA ASP A 451 38.42 7.04 -23.99
C ASP A 451 39.20 6.29 -22.89
N PRO A 452 38.61 5.25 -22.24
CA PRO A 452 39.30 4.54 -21.18
C PRO A 452 40.52 3.77 -21.71
N ALA A 453 41.65 3.97 -21.04
CA ALA A 453 42.90 3.25 -21.28
C ALA A 453 42.91 1.83 -20.67
N ASP A 454 41.75 1.35 -20.20
CA ASP A 454 41.57 0.04 -19.57
C ASP A 454 41.25 -1.04 -20.60
N ASN A 455 41.73 -2.25 -20.34
CA ASN A 455 41.39 -3.41 -21.17
C ASN A 455 40.00 -3.99 -20.79
N GLY A 456 38.95 -3.16 -20.84
CA GLY A 456 37.53 -3.57 -20.93
C GLY A 456 36.95 -4.49 -19.84
N ALA A 457 37.46 -4.45 -18.61
CA ALA A 457 37.04 -5.33 -17.51
C ALA A 457 36.26 -4.60 -16.40
N TYR A 458 35.45 -3.59 -16.76
CA TYR A 458 34.69 -2.78 -15.80
C TYR A 458 33.17 -2.95 -15.89
N GLY A 459 32.72 -3.83 -16.78
CA GLY A 459 31.29 -4.10 -16.97
C GLY A 459 30.70 -4.95 -15.84
N ASP A 460 31.53 -5.71 -15.14
CA ASP A 460 31.16 -6.47 -13.95
C ASP A 460 30.90 -5.58 -12.75
N GLU A 461 31.69 -4.53 -12.51
CA GLU A 461 31.42 -3.54 -11.47
C GLU A 461 30.15 -2.73 -11.77
N ALA A 462 29.98 -2.30 -13.03
CA ALA A 462 28.75 -1.62 -13.43
C ALA A 462 27.51 -2.52 -13.23
N GLN A 463 27.63 -3.82 -13.49
CA GLN A 463 26.55 -4.77 -13.24
C GLN A 463 26.32 -5.01 -11.74
N SER A 464 27.39 -5.14 -10.97
CA SER A 464 27.35 -5.31 -9.51
C SER A 464 26.64 -4.15 -8.82
N LEU A 465 26.95 -2.90 -9.20
CA LEU A 465 26.23 -1.71 -8.74
C LEU A 465 24.72 -1.77 -9.04
N ARG A 466 24.34 -2.17 -10.26
CA ARG A 466 22.92 -2.34 -10.62
C ARG A 466 22.25 -3.46 -9.84
N ASP A 467 22.95 -4.58 -9.62
CA ASP A 467 22.45 -5.73 -8.85
C ASP A 467 22.21 -5.35 -7.38
N ASP A 468 23.01 -4.42 -6.84
CA ASP A 468 22.84 -3.81 -5.51
C ASP A 468 21.71 -2.74 -5.47
N GLY A 469 21.05 -2.48 -6.60
CA GLY A 469 19.93 -1.54 -6.69
C GLY A 469 20.35 -0.07 -6.76
N ILE A 470 21.58 0.21 -7.19
CA ILE A 470 22.07 1.56 -7.46
C ILE A 470 21.53 2.02 -8.83
N ASN A 471 20.99 3.22 -8.90
CA ASN A 471 20.68 3.90 -10.15
C ASN A 471 21.97 4.38 -10.82
N VAL A 472 22.33 3.80 -11.96
CA VAL A 472 23.60 4.07 -12.65
C VAL A 472 23.34 4.83 -13.93
N SER A 473 23.87 6.05 -14.04
CA SER A 473 23.79 6.88 -15.24
C SER A 473 25.18 7.26 -15.73
N ALA A 474 25.45 7.13 -17.02
CA ALA A 474 26.74 7.51 -17.60
C ALA A 474 26.61 8.46 -18.80
N PHE A 475 27.48 9.45 -18.86
CA PHE A 475 27.42 10.53 -19.83
C PHE A 475 28.78 10.83 -20.44
N GLY A 476 28.75 11.16 -21.73
CA GLY A 476 29.88 11.59 -22.53
C GLY A 476 30.00 13.11 -22.53
N ALA A 477 31.15 13.65 -22.15
CA ALA A 477 31.40 15.07 -22.26
C ALA A 477 32.13 15.41 -23.57
N GLY A 478 31.36 15.88 -24.56
CA GLY A 478 31.88 16.58 -25.72
C GLY A 478 31.99 15.72 -26.96
N THR A 479 32.11 16.38 -28.11
CA THR A 479 32.12 15.71 -29.43
C THR A 479 33.25 14.69 -29.63
N GLY A 480 34.28 14.71 -28.79
CA GLY A 480 35.37 13.72 -28.77
C GLY A 480 35.02 12.42 -28.07
N ALA A 481 33.94 12.41 -27.27
CA ALA A 481 33.60 11.33 -26.37
C ALA A 481 33.31 10.01 -27.08
N LYS A 482 33.72 8.88 -26.48
CA LYS A 482 33.34 7.55 -26.97
C LYS A 482 32.15 7.04 -26.18
N LEU A 483 31.05 6.90 -26.91
CA LEU A 483 29.82 6.34 -26.39
C LEU A 483 29.91 4.84 -26.05
N PRO A 484 30.50 3.95 -26.88
CA PRO A 484 30.45 2.51 -26.59
C PRO A 484 31.07 2.08 -25.25
N PRO A 485 32.20 2.66 -24.79
CA PRO A 485 32.71 2.42 -23.44
C PRO A 485 31.76 2.87 -22.32
N LEU A 486 31.09 4.02 -22.47
CA LEU A 486 30.10 4.51 -21.52
C LEU A 486 28.86 3.61 -21.49
N GLN A 487 28.46 3.06 -22.65
CA GLN A 487 27.35 2.11 -22.76
C GLN A 487 27.57 0.77 -22.06
N VAL A 488 28.81 0.45 -21.68
CA VAL A 488 29.11 -0.69 -20.80
C VAL A 488 28.74 -0.36 -19.34
N ILE A 489 28.86 0.91 -18.95
CA ILE A 489 28.49 1.40 -17.63
C ILE A 489 26.98 1.59 -17.55
N ASP A 490 26.39 2.24 -18.55
CA ASP A 490 24.95 2.50 -18.63
C ASP A 490 24.49 2.34 -20.08
N PRO A 491 23.68 1.32 -20.43
CA PRO A 491 23.18 1.13 -21.79
C PRO A 491 22.49 2.35 -22.40
N GLY A 492 21.88 3.21 -21.56
CA GLY A 492 21.21 4.45 -21.94
C GLY A 492 22.14 5.66 -22.09
N ALA A 493 23.45 5.49 -21.90
CA ALA A 493 24.41 6.58 -21.96
C ALA A 493 24.28 7.44 -23.22
N GLU A 494 24.55 8.73 -23.08
CA GLU A 494 24.51 9.71 -24.17
C GLU A 494 25.72 10.64 -24.13
N ILE A 495 25.90 11.47 -25.17
CA ILE A 495 26.97 12.46 -25.24
C ILE A 495 26.35 13.86 -25.19
N PHE A 496 26.78 14.67 -24.23
CA PHE A 496 26.56 16.11 -24.27
C PHE A 496 27.52 16.75 -25.27
N GLU A 497 26.99 17.30 -26.35
CA GLU A 497 27.81 17.94 -27.36
C GLU A 497 28.20 19.36 -26.95
N SER A 498 27.44 20.00 -26.05
CA SER A 498 27.67 21.38 -25.61
C SER A 498 27.43 21.63 -24.12
N THR A 499 27.94 22.76 -23.61
CA THR A 499 27.68 23.25 -22.24
C THR A 499 26.20 23.42 -21.97
N ASP A 500 25.45 23.86 -22.97
CA ASP A 500 24.02 24.08 -22.84
C ASP A 500 23.29 22.74 -22.66
N ASP A 501 23.65 21.70 -23.43
CA ASP A 501 23.04 20.36 -23.30
C ASP A 501 23.31 19.75 -21.91
N LEU A 502 24.57 19.81 -21.48
CA LEU A 502 24.99 19.30 -20.18
C LEU A 502 24.28 20.03 -19.03
N LEU A 503 24.27 21.37 -19.06
CA LEU A 503 23.61 22.15 -18.02
C LEU A 503 22.08 22.02 -18.08
N ASN A 504 21.46 21.84 -19.25
CA ASN A 504 20.01 21.63 -19.31
C ASN A 504 19.59 20.37 -18.54
N VAL A 505 20.33 19.27 -18.68
CA VAL A 505 20.08 18.04 -17.93
C VAL A 505 20.39 18.24 -16.43
N PHE A 506 21.57 18.76 -16.10
CA PHE A 506 22.05 18.81 -14.72
C PHE A 506 21.45 19.95 -13.88
N SER A 507 21.00 21.06 -14.50
CA SER A 507 20.41 22.23 -13.83
C SER A 507 18.88 22.27 -13.87
N GLY A 508 18.23 21.36 -14.59
CA GLY A 508 16.79 21.47 -14.86
C GLY A 508 16.06 20.22 -15.33
N LEU A 509 16.64 19.02 -15.20
CA LEU A 509 15.98 17.69 -15.31
C LEU A 509 15.02 17.47 -16.50
N ASP A 510 15.13 18.24 -17.58
CA ASP A 510 14.21 18.21 -18.72
C ASP A 510 15.01 18.12 -20.03
N THR A 511 15.18 16.89 -20.53
CA THR A 511 15.09 16.68 -21.98
C THR A 511 14.12 15.52 -22.24
N PRO A 512 13.22 15.64 -23.23
CA PRO A 512 12.17 14.66 -23.42
C PRO A 512 12.65 13.24 -23.77
N CYS A 513 13.91 13.00 -24.16
CA CYS A 513 14.29 11.67 -24.68
C CYS A 513 15.31 10.90 -23.82
N ASN A 514 15.88 11.51 -22.77
CA ASN A 514 16.83 10.88 -21.82
C ASN A 514 16.87 11.59 -20.44
N GLY A 515 15.93 12.51 -20.17
CA GLY A 515 15.74 13.16 -18.88
C GLY A 515 14.57 12.56 -18.10
N THR A 516 14.37 13.07 -16.88
CA THR A 516 13.34 12.60 -15.95
C THR A 516 11.98 12.43 -16.62
N GLU A 517 11.47 11.21 -16.67
CA GLU A 517 10.14 10.90 -17.17
C GLU A 517 9.09 11.43 -16.20
N PRO A 518 8.29 12.43 -16.61
CA PRO A 518 7.44 13.13 -15.68
C PRO A 518 6.31 12.22 -15.22
N GLY A 519 5.97 12.33 -13.94
CA GLY A 519 4.75 11.76 -13.42
C GLY A 519 3.53 12.28 -14.20
N TYR A 520 2.61 11.38 -14.56
CA TYR A 520 1.47 11.71 -15.40
C TYR A 520 0.16 11.73 -14.59
N PRO A 521 -0.43 12.92 -14.39
CA PRO A 521 -1.60 13.10 -13.53
C PRO A 521 -2.91 12.68 -14.19
N GLY A 522 -3.93 12.41 -13.38
CA GLY A 522 -5.31 12.22 -13.85
C GLY A 522 -5.62 10.86 -14.46
N VAL A 523 -4.74 9.86 -14.30
CA VAL A 523 -4.97 8.49 -14.76
C VAL A 523 -5.67 7.69 -13.68
N THR A 524 -6.72 6.96 -14.05
CA THR A 524 -7.41 6.05 -13.14
C THR A 524 -6.66 4.73 -13.01
N ILE A 525 -6.25 4.40 -11.79
CA ILE A 525 -5.70 3.10 -11.40
C ILE A 525 -6.76 2.34 -10.60
N TYR A 526 -6.91 1.04 -10.81
CA TYR A 526 -7.96 0.24 -10.19
C TYR A 526 -7.52 -1.18 -9.81
N LEU A 527 -8.25 -1.77 -8.85
CA LEU A 527 -8.09 -3.15 -8.41
C LEU A 527 -9.09 -4.05 -9.16
N ASP A 528 -8.57 -4.75 -10.18
CA ASP A 528 -9.35 -5.65 -11.04
C ASP A 528 -9.69 -6.94 -10.28
N SER A 529 -10.86 -6.94 -9.66
CA SER A 529 -11.30 -7.95 -8.70
C SER A 529 -11.75 -9.24 -9.40
N ASN A 530 -12.18 -9.13 -10.66
CA ASN A 530 -12.62 -10.27 -11.47
C ASN A 530 -11.61 -10.67 -12.55
N ASN A 531 -10.48 -9.96 -12.63
CA ASN A 531 -9.37 -10.13 -13.57
C ASN A 531 -9.80 -10.13 -15.05
N ASN A 532 -10.75 -9.25 -15.41
CA ASN A 532 -11.26 -9.15 -16.78
C ASN A 532 -10.54 -8.09 -17.64
N GLY A 533 -9.66 -7.28 -17.05
CA GLY A 533 -8.92 -6.22 -17.73
C GLY A 533 -9.75 -4.98 -18.04
N SER A 534 -10.85 -4.72 -17.33
CA SER A 534 -11.70 -3.54 -17.50
C SER A 534 -12.19 -3.05 -16.14
N LEU A 535 -12.20 -1.73 -15.93
CA LEU A 535 -12.76 -1.15 -14.70
C LEU A 535 -14.28 -1.34 -14.68
N ASP A 536 -14.78 -2.11 -13.73
CA ASP A 536 -16.19 -2.37 -13.49
C ASP A 536 -16.77 -1.54 -12.33
N ALA A 537 -18.10 -1.42 -12.30
CA ALA A 537 -18.78 -0.77 -11.18
C ALA A 537 -18.58 -1.54 -9.88
N GLY A 538 -18.11 -0.85 -8.85
CA GLY A 538 -17.82 -1.42 -7.52
C GLY A 538 -16.37 -1.86 -7.33
N GLU A 539 -15.51 -1.77 -8.34
CA GLU A 539 -14.08 -2.01 -8.16
C GLU A 539 -13.38 -0.79 -7.53
N PRO A 540 -12.53 -0.99 -6.51
CA PRO A 540 -11.75 0.10 -5.92
C PRO A 540 -10.86 0.76 -6.97
N SER A 541 -10.87 2.09 -7.00
CA SER A 541 -10.04 2.88 -7.91
C SER A 541 -9.57 4.18 -7.26
N THR A 542 -8.47 4.71 -7.80
CA THR A 542 -7.87 5.98 -7.41
C THR A 542 -7.39 6.72 -8.66
N VAL A 543 -7.11 8.01 -8.54
CA VAL A 543 -6.65 8.86 -9.65
C VAL A 543 -5.27 9.40 -9.32
N THR A 544 -4.35 9.32 -10.26
CA THR A 544 -2.99 9.82 -10.06
C THR A 544 -2.98 11.33 -9.82
N ASP A 545 -2.18 11.76 -8.84
CA ASP A 545 -2.06 13.15 -8.44
C ASP A 545 -1.23 13.98 -9.43
N ALA A 546 -0.98 15.26 -9.10
CA ALA A 546 -0.22 16.18 -9.95
C ALA A 546 1.23 15.72 -10.27
N LYS A 547 1.78 14.82 -9.46
CA LYS A 547 3.12 14.23 -9.61
C LYS A 547 3.06 12.77 -10.11
N GLY A 548 1.89 12.29 -10.52
CA GLY A 548 1.68 10.93 -11.01
C GLY A 548 1.52 9.88 -9.91
N PHE A 549 1.54 10.22 -8.62
CA PHE A 549 1.42 9.24 -7.55
C PHE A 549 -0.02 8.75 -7.39
N TYR A 550 -0.16 7.48 -7.03
CA TYR A 550 -1.42 6.90 -6.63
C TYR A 550 -1.24 5.99 -5.41
N GLN A 551 -2.32 5.81 -4.65
CA GLN A 551 -2.34 4.94 -3.49
C GLN A 551 -3.67 4.23 -3.32
N PHE A 552 -3.58 2.97 -2.90
CA PHE A 552 -4.67 2.22 -2.27
C PHE A 552 -4.30 2.01 -0.82
N GLU A 553 -5.10 2.56 0.07
CA GLU A 553 -4.94 2.42 1.50
C GLU A 553 -6.01 1.48 2.05
N ASP A 554 -5.80 1.05 3.28
CA ASP A 554 -6.70 0.23 4.04
C ASP A 554 -7.10 -1.10 3.38
N LEU A 555 -6.13 -1.73 2.70
CA LEU A 555 -6.32 -3.02 2.03
C LEU A 555 -6.16 -4.19 3.01
N ALA A 556 -6.98 -5.22 2.78
CA ALA A 556 -6.87 -6.44 3.53
C ALA A 556 -5.67 -7.26 3.08
N ALA A 557 -5.17 -8.12 3.97
CA ALA A 557 -4.24 -9.15 3.55
C ALA A 557 -4.91 -10.01 2.47
N GLY A 558 -4.27 -10.15 1.32
CA GLY A 558 -4.92 -10.68 0.12
C GLY A 558 -4.05 -10.58 -1.11
N THR A 559 -4.60 -11.04 -2.25
CA THR A 559 -3.94 -10.87 -3.55
C THR A 559 -4.78 -9.94 -4.42
N TYR A 560 -4.13 -8.93 -4.95
CA TYR A 560 -4.72 -7.86 -5.75
C TYR A 560 -4.14 -7.84 -7.15
N VAL A 561 -4.97 -7.54 -8.14
CA VAL A 561 -4.53 -7.26 -9.51
C VAL A 561 -4.70 -5.77 -9.76
N VAL A 562 -3.59 -5.06 -9.89
CA VAL A 562 -3.58 -3.60 -10.09
C VAL A 562 -3.43 -3.30 -11.58
N ARG A 563 -4.28 -2.42 -12.11
CA ARG A 563 -4.31 -2.01 -13.53
C ARG A 563 -4.53 -0.52 -13.68
N GLU A 564 -4.19 0.02 -14.85
CA GLU A 564 -4.57 1.37 -15.26
C GLU A 564 -5.66 1.36 -16.33
N VAL A 565 -6.46 2.42 -16.39
CA VAL A 565 -7.29 2.71 -17.55
C VAL A 565 -6.42 3.42 -18.59
N VAL A 566 -5.93 2.65 -19.57
CA VAL A 566 -5.04 3.17 -20.63
C VAL A 566 -5.80 4.11 -21.58
N ASP A 567 -5.34 5.36 -21.70
CA ASP A 567 -5.86 6.30 -22.70
C ASP A 567 -5.51 5.80 -24.12
N PRO A 568 -6.46 5.78 -25.07
CA PRO A 568 -6.21 5.39 -26.46
C PRO A 568 -5.10 6.16 -27.19
N SER A 569 -4.69 7.34 -26.72
CA SER A 569 -3.54 8.08 -27.26
C SER A 569 -2.20 7.60 -26.71
N PHE A 570 -2.19 6.58 -25.86
CA PHE A 570 -1.00 6.00 -25.25
C PHE A 570 -0.94 4.48 -25.45
N THR A 571 0.28 3.94 -25.37
CA THR A 571 0.59 2.53 -25.28
C THR A 571 1.23 2.28 -23.93
N GLN A 572 0.68 1.36 -23.15
CA GLN A 572 1.29 0.95 -21.90
C GLN A 572 2.59 0.17 -22.16
N THR A 573 3.68 0.62 -21.55
CA THR A 573 5.02 0.05 -21.68
C THR A 573 5.45 -0.65 -20.39
N ALA A 574 5.00 -0.17 -19.23
CA ALA A 574 5.24 -0.78 -17.92
C ALA A 574 3.96 -0.98 -17.10
N PRO A 575 3.83 -2.10 -16.37
CA PRO A 575 4.64 -3.32 -16.53
C PRO A 575 4.32 -3.98 -17.89
N THR A 576 5.26 -4.74 -18.46
CA THR A 576 5.10 -5.40 -19.78
C THR A 576 3.89 -6.35 -19.85
N GLY A 577 3.36 -6.81 -18.71
CA GLY A 577 2.15 -7.63 -18.61
C GLY A 577 0.83 -6.86 -18.51
N GLY A 578 0.86 -5.52 -18.46
CA GLY A 578 -0.32 -4.66 -18.33
C GLY A 578 -0.93 -4.59 -16.92
N SER A 579 -0.38 -5.32 -15.95
CA SER A 579 -0.87 -5.36 -14.57
C SER A 579 0.17 -5.84 -13.58
N PHE A 580 0.02 -5.47 -12.31
CA PHE A 580 0.73 -6.08 -11.20
C PHE A 580 -0.17 -7.07 -10.45
N THR A 581 0.37 -8.23 -10.08
CA THR A 581 -0.23 -9.10 -9.07
C THR A 581 0.52 -8.87 -7.76
N VAL A 582 -0.17 -8.32 -6.76
CA VAL A 582 0.41 -7.97 -5.46
C VAL A 582 -0.22 -8.85 -4.39
N THR A 583 0.59 -9.63 -3.69
CA THR A 583 0.14 -10.34 -2.48
C THR A 583 0.56 -9.52 -1.27
N LEU A 584 -0.44 -9.02 -0.53
CA LEU A 584 -0.24 -8.27 0.70
C LEU A 584 -0.41 -9.19 1.90
N ALA A 585 0.59 -9.16 2.78
CA ALA A 585 0.42 -9.53 4.17
C ALA A 585 -0.24 -8.38 4.94
N GLN A 586 -0.63 -8.66 6.19
CA GLN A 586 -1.16 -7.65 7.09
C GLN A 586 -0.15 -6.50 7.30
N ASP A 587 -0.66 -5.26 7.39
CA ASP A 587 0.09 -4.02 7.65
C ASP A 587 1.21 -3.76 6.62
N GLN A 588 1.20 -4.50 5.51
CA GLN A 588 2.26 -4.45 4.52
C GLN A 588 2.02 -3.27 3.59
N THR A 589 2.97 -2.34 3.57
CA THR A 589 3.07 -1.37 2.49
C THR A 589 3.92 -1.94 1.36
N VAL A 590 3.36 -1.99 0.15
CA VAL A 590 4.07 -2.35 -1.07
C VAL A 590 4.13 -1.14 -1.98
N THR A 591 5.34 -0.70 -2.30
CA THR A 591 5.61 0.41 -3.21
C THR A 591 6.04 -0.10 -4.59
N ASN A 592 6.41 0.83 -5.48
CA ASN A 592 6.99 0.55 -6.79
C ASN A 592 6.07 -0.33 -7.65
N LYS A 593 4.77 -0.01 -7.65
CA LYS A 593 3.76 -0.59 -8.56
C LYS A 593 3.49 0.40 -9.67
N ASP A 594 4.45 0.47 -10.54
CA ASP A 594 4.76 1.62 -11.35
C ASP A 594 4.26 1.41 -12.79
N PHE A 595 3.51 2.38 -13.34
CA PHE A 595 2.89 2.32 -14.67
C PHE A 595 3.49 3.35 -15.63
N GLY A 596 4.11 2.88 -16.72
CA GLY A 596 4.69 3.71 -17.79
C GLY A 596 3.84 3.66 -19.06
N ASN A 597 3.60 4.82 -19.69
CA ASN A 597 2.87 4.92 -20.96
C ASN A 597 3.61 5.78 -21.98
N ALA A 598 3.78 5.27 -23.20
CA ALA A 598 4.30 6.01 -24.34
C ALA A 598 3.18 6.57 -25.23
N LYS A 599 3.33 7.79 -25.77
CA LYS A 599 2.32 8.37 -26.69
C LYS A 599 2.27 7.61 -28.03
N VAL A 600 1.06 7.23 -28.46
CA VAL A 600 0.82 6.60 -29.77
C VAL A 600 1.15 7.59 -30.88
N GLY A 601 2.09 7.21 -31.75
CA GLY A 601 2.57 8.06 -32.86
C GLY A 601 3.93 8.67 -32.63
N GLY A 602 4.57 8.38 -31.49
CA GLY A 602 5.92 8.80 -31.13
C GLY A 602 5.95 10.24 -30.63
N SER A 603 6.57 10.45 -29.48
CA SER A 603 7.26 11.70 -29.19
C SER A 603 8.47 11.74 -30.14
N THR A 604 8.63 12.78 -30.95
CA THR A 604 9.69 12.82 -31.97
C THR A 604 11.07 12.89 -31.30
N CYS A 605 11.68 11.74 -31.05
CA CYS A 605 13.11 11.56 -30.81
C CYS A 605 13.76 11.14 -32.14
N ASP A 606 13.82 12.07 -33.11
CA ASP A 606 14.39 11.87 -34.46
C ASP A 606 15.61 12.77 -34.68
#